data_AF-A0A3D3WA61-F1
#
_entry.id   AF-A0A3D3WA61-F1
#
_cell.length_a   1.000
_cell.length_b   1.000
_cell.length_c   1.000
_cell.angle_alpha   90.00
_cell.angle_beta   90.00
_cell.angle_gamma   90.00
#
_symmetry.space_group_name_H-M   'P 1'
#
loop_
_entity.id
_entity.type
_entity.pdbx_description
1 polymer ?
#
loop_
_entity_poly.entity_id
_entity_poly.type
_entity_poly.pdbx_seq_one_letter_code
_entity_poly.pdbx_strand_id
1 'polypeptide(L)' 'MKLSPDQIVYYEWRGFEILNATIVFTWVIMIVLVVASWLITKKITSGSKMSRWQNVLE' A
#
# COMPACT_ATOMS: atom_id res chain seq x y z
N MET A 1 -28.77 -9.84 -13.55
CA MET A 1 -28.23 -9.89 -12.18
C MET A 1 -26.94 -9.07 -12.17
N LYS A 2 -26.86 -7.98 -11.40
CA LYS A 2 -25.63 -7.19 -11.26
C LYS A 2 -24.90 -7.72 -10.03
N LEU A 3 -23.81 -8.46 -10.24
CA LEU A 3 -22.89 -8.82 -9.16
C LEU A 3 -22.02 -7.60 -8.92
N SER A 4 -22.53 -6.65 -8.13
CA SER A 4 -21.73 -5.51 -7.72
C SER A 4 -20.73 -5.98 -6.64
N PRO A 5 -19.45 -5.59 -6.69
CA PRO A 5 -18.40 -6.06 -5.77
C PRO A 5 -18.70 -5.77 -4.29
N ASP A 6 -19.52 -4.77 -3.99
CA ASP A 6 -20.00 -4.46 -2.64
C ASP A 6 -20.84 -5.58 -2.03
N GLN A 7 -21.56 -6.36 -2.84
CA GLN A 7 -22.38 -7.47 -2.35
C GLN A 7 -21.59 -8.75 -2.06
N ILE A 8 -20.31 -8.78 -2.42
CA ILE A 8 -19.43 -9.93 -2.15
C ILE A 8 -18.84 -9.75 -0.76
N VAL A 9 -19.51 -10.32 0.23
CA VAL A 9 -19.10 -10.32 1.64
C VAL A 9 -18.32 -11.60 1.94
N TYR A 10 -17.07 -11.46 2.33
CA TYR A 10 -16.21 -12.56 2.76
C TYR A 10 -16.34 -12.87 4.25
N TYR A 11 -16.63 -11.86 5.07
CA TYR A 11 -16.80 -12.01 6.51
C TYR A 11 -17.77 -10.96 7.06
N GLU A 12 -18.77 -11.44 7.81
CA GLU A 12 -19.76 -10.62 8.49
C GLU A 12 -19.69 -10.87 10.00
N TRP A 13 -19.71 -9.80 10.80
CA TRP A 13 -19.74 -9.90 12.26
C TRP A 13 -20.97 -9.18 12.79
N ARG A 14 -21.87 -9.92 13.46
CA ARG A 14 -23.06 -9.37 14.13
C ARG A 14 -23.92 -8.46 13.22
N GLY A 15 -24.06 -8.80 11.93
CA GLY A 15 -24.83 -8.01 10.96
C GLY A 15 -24.08 -6.83 10.34
N PHE A 16 -22.77 -6.69 10.58
CA PHE A 16 -21.92 -5.76 9.84
C PHE A 16 -21.09 -6.53 8.81
N GLU A 17 -21.21 -6.13 7.54
CA GLU A 17 -20.38 -6.60 6.43
C GLU A 17 -18.97 -6.01 6.56
N ILE A 18 -18.12 -6.62 7.41
CA ILE A 18 -16.80 -6.08 7.75
C ILE A 18 -15.81 -6.27 6.60
N LEU A 19 -15.86 -7.39 5.89
CA LEU A 19 -14.89 -7.72 4.86
C LEU A 19 -15.60 -7.94 3.53
N ASN A 20 -15.75 -6.87 2.75
CA ASN A 20 -16.26 -6.95 1.38
C ASN A 20 -15.13 -7.00 0.34
N ALA A 21 -15.45 -7.36 -0.89
CA ALA A 21 -14.47 -7.41 -1.98
C ALA A 21 -13.86 -6.05 -2.28
N THR A 22 -14.58 -4.96 -2.06
CA THR A 22 -14.05 -3.59 -2.18
C THR A 22 -12.87 -3.36 -1.21
N ILE A 23 -12.99 -3.74 0.06
CA ILE A 23 -11.92 -3.61 1.07
C ILE A 23 -10.71 -4.45 0.66
N VAL A 24 -10.93 -5.70 0.25
CA VAL A 24 -9.84 -6.57 -0.25
C VAL A 24 -9.14 -5.93 -1.44
N PHE A 25 -9.90 -5.38 -2.40
CA PHE A 25 -9.35 -4.73 -3.58
C PHE A 25 -8.53 -3.49 -3.23
N THR A 26 -9.00 -2.67 -2.28
CA THR A 26 -8.22 -1.52 -1.79
C THR A 26 -6.89 -1.93 -1.17
N TRP A 27 -6.86 -3.00 -0.36
CA TRP A 27 -5.60 -3.51 0.19
C TRP A 27 -4.64 -4.00 -0.89
N VAL A 28 -5.15 -4.70 -1.91
CA VAL A 28 -4.34 -5.13 -3.06
C VAL A 28 -3.73 -3.92 -3.76
N ILE A 29 -4.51 -2.88 -4.04
CA ILE A 29 -4.00 -1.65 -4.66
C ILE A 29 -2.92 -1.02 -3.78
N MET A 30 -3.16 -0.87 -2.48
CA MET A 30 -2.19 -0.28 -1.57
C MET A 30 -0.87 -1.07 -1.54
N ILE A 31 -0.93 -2.41 -1.52
CA ILE A 31 0.26 -3.27 -1.61
C ILE A 31 0.99 -3.05 -2.94
N VAL A 32 0.27 -3.03 -4.07
CA VAL A 32 0.86 -2.80 -5.38
C VAL A 32 1.55 -1.44 -5.44
N LEU A 33 0.91 -0.39 -4.93
CA LEU A 33 1.48 0.96 -4.88
C LEU A 33 2.73 1.02 -4.00
N VAL A 34 2.70 0.39 -2.82
CA VAL A 34 3.86 0.34 -1.92
C VAL A 34 5.03 -0.41 -2.57
N VAL A 35 4.77 -1.58 -3.17
CA VAL A 35 5.81 -2.37 -3.85
C VAL A 35 6.35 -1.60 -5.05
N ALA A 36 5.49 -1.00 -5.87
CA ALA A 36 5.91 -0.19 -7.01
C ALA A 36 6.77 1.00 -6.57
N SER A 37 6.32 1.75 -5.56
CA SER A 37 7.06 2.87 -4.99
C SER A 37 8.41 2.44 -4.43
N TRP A 38 8.46 1.32 -3.71
CA TRP A 38 9.70 0.77 -3.18
C TRP A 38 10.67 0.33 -4.27
N LEU A 39 10.19 -0.33 -5.33
CA LEU A 39 11.03 -0.76 -6.46
C LEU A 39 11.60 0.44 -7.23
N ILE A 40 10.80 1.49 -7.43
CA ILE A 40 11.23 2.74 -8.06
C ILE A 40 12.27 3.43 -7.18
N THR A 41 11.97 3.62 -5.90
CA THR A 41 12.86 4.30 -4.95
C THR A 41 14.15 3.52 -4.71
N LYS A 42 14.13 2.18 -4.75
CA LYS A 42 15.32 1.33 -4.68
C LYS A 42 16.25 1.51 -5.88
N LYS A 43 15.70 1.81 -7.07
CA LYS A 43 16.49 2.15 -8.28
C LYS A 43 17.03 3.58 -8.23
N ILE A 44 16.37 4.48 -7.50
CA ILE A 44 16.95 5.76 -7.10
C ILE A 44 17.97 5.47 -6.01
N THR A 45 19.12 4.93 -6.43
CA THR A 45 20.29 4.81 -5.57
C THR A 45 20.52 6.19 -4.97
N SER A 46 20.63 6.27 -3.65
CA SER A 46 21.12 7.44 -2.95
C SER A 46 22.58 7.65 -3.36
N GLY A 47 22.77 8.26 -4.54
CA GLY A 47 24.01 8.88 -4.96
C GLY A 47 24.38 10.07 -4.07
N SER A 48 23.63 10.35 -3.01
CA SER A 48 24.14 11.12 -1.90
C SER A 48 24.79 10.16 -0.92
N LYS A 49 26.11 9.98 -1.06
CA LYS A 49 26.96 9.73 0.10
C LYS A 49 26.66 10.89 1.06
N MET A 50 25.67 10.73 1.93
CA MET A 50 25.52 11.59 3.09
C MET A 50 26.76 11.32 3.94
N SER A 51 27.82 12.07 3.65
CA SER A 51 29.02 12.10 4.43
C SER A 51 28.58 12.55 5.82
N ARG A 52 28.58 11.62 6.77
CA ARG A 52 28.25 11.87 8.18
C ARG A 52 29.09 13.01 8.79
N TRP A 53 30.14 13.44 8.09
CA TRP A 53 31.04 14.53 8.42
C TRP A 53 30.63 15.91 7.89
N GLN A 54 29.66 15.99 6.98
CA GLN A 54 29.20 17.27 6.44
C GLN A 54 28.24 17.99 7.41
N ASN A 55 27.61 17.25 8.33
CA ASN A 55 26.65 17.77 9.31
C ASN A 55 27.29 18.19 10.66
N VAL A 56 28.62 18.29 10.73
CA VAL A 56 29.37 18.67 11.95
C VAL A 56 29.97 20.08 11.83
N LEU A 57 30.02 20.64 10.62
CA LEU A 57 30.66 21.93 10.33
C LEU A 57 29.70 22.98 9.76
N GLU A 58 28.42 22.65 9.59
CA GLU A 58 27.33 23.65 9.52
C GLU A 58 26.77 23.91 10.92
#